data_AF-A0A7K3NJ94-F1
#
_entry.id   AF-A0A7K3NJ94-F1
#
_cell.length_a   1.000
_cell.length_b   1.000
_cell.length_c   1.000
_cell.angle_alpha   90.00
_cell.angle_beta   90.00
_cell.angle_gamma   90.00
#
_symmetry.space_group_name_H-M   'P 1'
#
loop_
_entity.id
_entity.type
_entity.pdbx_description
1 polymer ?
#
loop_
_entity_poly.entity_id
_entity_poly.type
_entity_poly.pdbx_seq_one_letter_code
_entity_poly.pdbx_strand_id
1 'polypeptide(L)'
;MKKLRHQEGFSREWVFHLLLIYLGYVWKRVNARKLHSIIRFFSPKLDSCLFMVRPCERQLRYIGRWDEEKNAFIACCSHFVIGNIYKSKDFNGATYSFYEDKDGEGRIGCAYFERVT
;
A
#
# COMPACT_ATOMS: atom_id res chain seq x y z
N MET A 1 13.74 18.58 -5.10
CA MET A 1 13.94 17.46 -4.15
C MET A 1 13.47 16.17 -4.79
N LYS A 2 14.25 15.08 -4.70
CA LYS A 2 13.90 13.77 -5.27
C LYS A 2 12.79 13.18 -4.40
N LYS A 3 11.56 13.01 -4.92
CA LYS A 3 10.48 12.33 -4.19
C LYS A 3 10.93 10.90 -3.87
N LEU A 4 11.15 10.59 -2.59
CA LEU A 4 11.49 9.24 -2.15
C LEU A 4 10.25 8.35 -2.34
N ARG A 5 10.39 7.27 -3.11
CA ARG A 5 9.29 6.33 -3.36
C ARG A 5 8.98 5.57 -2.07
N HIS A 6 7.71 5.50 -1.68
CA HIS A 6 7.28 4.79 -0.48
C HIS A 6 7.60 3.27 -0.53
N GLN A 7 7.85 2.71 -1.72
CA GLN A 7 8.20 1.30 -1.92
C GLN A 7 9.71 1.00 -1.83
N GLU A 8 10.54 1.96 -1.44
CA GLU A 8 11.96 1.70 -1.20
C GLU A 8 12.12 0.58 -0.15
N GLY A 9 12.76 -0.53 -0.55
CA GLY A 9 12.84 -1.79 0.24
C GLY A 9 11.80 -2.88 -0.10
N PHE A 10 10.86 -2.59 -1.00
CA PHE A 10 9.69 -3.44 -1.34
C PHE A 10 9.55 -3.61 -2.86
N SER A 11 10.67 -3.89 -3.54
CA SER A 11 10.73 -3.97 -5.00
C SER A 11 9.86 -5.09 -5.60
N ARG A 12 9.69 -6.21 -4.88
CA ARG A 12 8.85 -7.34 -5.33
C ARG A 12 7.37 -6.97 -5.30
N GLU A 13 6.95 -6.30 -4.25
CA GLU A 13 5.57 -5.83 -4.08
C GLU A 13 5.25 -4.71 -5.07
N TRP A 14 6.22 -3.86 -5.40
CA TRP A 14 6.11 -2.92 -6.50
C TRP A 14 5.91 -3.61 -7.86
N VAL A 15 6.70 -4.65 -8.16
CA VAL A 15 6.52 -5.43 -9.40
C VAL A 15 5.16 -6.11 -9.43
N PHE A 16 4.70 -6.69 -8.32
CA PHE A 16 3.35 -7.22 -8.21
C PHE A 16 2.28 -6.16 -8.53
N HIS A 17 2.44 -4.96 -7.98
CA HIS A 17 1.51 -3.86 -8.24
C HIS A 17 1.50 -3.43 -9.72
N LEU A 18 2.66 -3.34 -10.35
CA LEU A 18 2.77 -3.07 -11.79
C LEU A 18 2.10 -4.16 -12.65
N LEU A 19 2.31 -5.43 -12.30
CA LEU A 19 1.65 -6.54 -12.96
C LEU A 19 0.12 -6.47 -12.79
N LEU A 20 -0.35 -6.14 -11.59
CA LEU A 20 -1.77 -5.98 -11.31
C LEU A 20 -2.38 -4.87 -12.16
N ILE A 21 -1.71 -3.71 -12.27
CA ILE A 21 -2.15 -2.59 -13.11
C ILE A 21 -2.22 -3.05 -14.58
N TYR A 22 -1.12 -3.60 -15.10
CA TYR A 22 -1.04 -4.04 -16.49
C TYR A 22 -2.11 -5.09 -16.82
N LEU A 23 -2.27 -6.11 -15.98
CA LEU A 23 -3.28 -7.14 -16.17
C LEU A 23 -4.69 -6.60 -15.99
N GLY A 24 -4.91 -5.58 -15.16
CA GLY A 24 -6.20 -4.89 -15.08
C GLY A 24 -6.59 -4.21 -16.40
N TYR A 25 -5.61 -3.64 -17.11
CA TYR A 25 -5.82 -3.05 -18.44
C TYR A 25 -6.04 -4.11 -19.52
N VAL A 26 -5.23 -5.17 -19.54
CA VAL A 26 -5.27 -6.21 -20.59
C VAL A 26 -6.41 -7.21 -20.37
N TRP A 27 -6.69 -7.56 -19.12
CA TRP A 27 -7.69 -8.54 -18.72
C TRP A 27 -8.65 -7.93 -17.68
N LYS A 28 -9.81 -7.44 -18.17
CA LYS A 28 -10.86 -6.74 -17.42
C LYS A 28 -11.36 -7.40 -16.11
N ARG A 29 -10.93 -8.63 -15.78
CA ARG A 29 -11.37 -9.40 -14.60
C ARG A 29 -10.24 -9.88 -13.69
N VAL A 30 -8.99 -9.46 -13.91
CA VAL A 30 -7.90 -9.75 -12.96
C VAL A 30 -7.96 -8.78 -11.80
N ASN A 31 -7.88 -9.32 -10.59
CA ASN A 31 -7.75 -8.55 -9.36
C ASN A 31 -6.55 -9.11 -8.56
N ALA A 32 -6.17 -8.40 -7.50
CA ALA A 32 -5.01 -8.76 -6.68
C ALA A 32 -5.08 -10.21 -6.18
N ARG A 33 -6.26 -10.67 -5.77
CA ARG A 33 -6.47 -12.04 -5.27
C ARG A 33 -6.17 -13.08 -6.35
N LYS A 34 -6.66 -12.88 -7.57
CA LYS A 34 -6.40 -13.79 -8.70
C LYS A 34 -4.93 -13.82 -9.10
N LEU A 35 -4.30 -12.64 -9.21
CA LEU A 35 -2.87 -12.57 -9.52
C LEU A 35 -2.03 -13.27 -8.44
N HIS A 36 -2.36 -13.04 -7.18
CA HIS A 36 -1.71 -13.71 -6.05
C HIS A 36 -1.87 -15.23 -6.11
N SER A 37 -3.07 -15.75 -6.39
CA SER A 37 -3.29 -17.20 -6.58
C SER A 37 -2.46 -17.79 -7.72
N ILE A 38 -2.31 -17.07 -8.84
CA ILE A 38 -1.46 -17.49 -9.96
C ILE A 38 0.01 -17.55 -9.51
N ILE A 39 0.51 -16.50 -8.84
CA ILE A 39 1.89 -16.46 -8.34
C ILE A 39 2.15 -17.59 -7.34
N ARG A 40 1.21 -17.83 -6.42
CA ARG A 40 1.30 -18.94 -5.46
C ARG A 40 1.46 -20.29 -6.15
N PHE A 41 0.72 -20.53 -7.24
CA PHE A 41 0.79 -21.79 -7.98
C PHE A 41 2.11 -21.97 -8.74
N PHE A 42 2.55 -20.94 -9.48
CA PHE A 42 3.76 -21.03 -10.31
C PHE A 42 5.07 -20.78 -9.56
N SER A 43 5.04 -20.04 -8.46
CA SER A 43 6.22 -19.69 -7.68
C SER A 43 5.90 -19.50 -6.18
N PRO A 44 5.71 -20.61 -5.43
CA PRO A 44 5.49 -20.57 -3.99
C PRO A 44 6.58 -19.81 -3.22
N LYS A 45 7.83 -19.85 -3.71
CA LYS A 45 8.97 -19.11 -3.13
C LYS A 45 8.83 -17.60 -3.28
N LEU A 46 8.22 -17.12 -4.39
CA LEU A 46 7.93 -15.71 -4.55
C LEU A 46 6.77 -15.29 -3.64
N ASP A 47 5.73 -16.13 -3.57
CA ASP A 47 4.55 -15.94 -2.70
C ASP A 47 4.92 -15.78 -1.23
N SER A 48 5.79 -16.64 -0.70
CA SER A 48 6.18 -16.62 0.72
C SER A 48 6.93 -15.36 1.14
N CYS A 49 7.53 -14.65 0.18
CA CYS A 49 8.22 -13.38 0.43
C CYS A 49 7.35 -12.16 0.12
N LEU A 50 6.27 -12.36 -0.66
CA LEU A 50 5.38 -11.31 -1.10
C LEU A 50 4.48 -10.91 0.07
N PHE A 51 4.39 -9.61 0.31
CA PHE A 51 3.64 -9.08 1.45
C PHE A 51 4.14 -9.53 2.83
N MET A 52 5.40 -9.95 2.93
CA MET A 52 6.03 -10.19 4.22
C MET A 52 6.10 -8.87 4.99
N VAL A 53 5.58 -8.89 6.22
CA VAL A 53 5.61 -7.76 7.13
C VAL A 53 7.05 -7.44 7.52
N ARG A 54 7.47 -6.19 7.35
CA ARG A 54 8.82 -5.74 7.71
C ARG A 54 8.75 -4.44 8.51
N PRO A 55 9.57 -4.27 9.56
CA PRO A 55 9.71 -2.99 10.24
C PRO A 55 9.96 -1.86 9.24
N CYS A 56 9.19 -0.79 9.36
CA CYS A 56 9.27 0.33 8.43
C CYS A 56 8.84 1.59 9.18
N GLU A 57 9.77 2.20 9.89
CA GLU A 57 9.52 3.44 10.62
C GLU A 57 9.74 4.65 9.73
N ARG A 58 8.66 5.38 9.42
CA ARG A 58 8.68 6.58 8.58
C ARG A 58 7.67 7.60 9.08
N GLN A 59 7.96 8.87 8.83
CA GLN A 59 7.00 9.96 8.96
C GLN A 59 6.21 10.05 7.65
N LEU A 60 4.90 9.84 7.74
CA LEU A 60 4.02 9.74 6.59
C LEU A 60 2.87 10.74 6.74
N ARG A 61 2.69 11.59 5.73
CA ARG A 61 1.53 12.48 5.64
C ARG A 61 0.37 11.71 5.05
N TYR A 62 -0.76 11.66 5.75
CA TYR A 62 -1.99 11.07 5.21
C TYR A 62 -2.57 11.99 4.13
N ILE A 63 -2.78 11.45 2.93
CA ILE A 63 -3.36 12.21 1.82
C ILE A 63 -4.77 11.76 1.44
N GLY A 64 -5.30 10.66 2.00
CA GLY A 64 -6.66 10.19 1.69
C GLY A 64 -6.72 9.10 0.64
N ARG A 65 -7.88 8.96 -0.01
CA ARG A 65 -8.13 8.15 -1.21
C ARG A 65 -8.46 9.10 -2.37
N TRP A 66 -7.98 8.80 -3.57
CA TRP A 66 -8.41 9.51 -4.77
C TRP A 66 -9.90 9.24 -5.08
N ASP A 67 -10.67 10.31 -5.23
CA ASP A 67 -12.07 10.30 -5.65
C ASP A 67 -12.15 10.91 -7.06
N GLU A 68 -12.58 10.10 -8.03
CA GLU A 68 -12.66 10.50 -9.44
C GLU A 68 -13.76 11.54 -9.70
N GLU A 69 -14.88 11.47 -8.96
CA GLU A 69 -16.02 12.39 -9.14
C GLU A 69 -15.67 13.79 -8.65
N LYS A 70 -14.95 13.86 -7.53
CA LYS A 70 -14.51 15.13 -6.92
C LYS A 70 -13.19 15.64 -7.47
N ASN A 71 -12.49 14.83 -8.26
CA ASN A 71 -11.14 15.10 -8.76
C ASN A 71 -10.19 15.55 -7.62
N ALA A 72 -10.31 14.90 -6.46
CA ALA A 72 -9.62 15.30 -5.25
C ALA A 72 -9.38 14.09 -4.33
N PHE A 73 -8.43 14.24 -3.41
CA PHE A 73 -8.29 13.26 -2.34
C PHE A 73 -9.29 13.52 -1.22
N ILE A 74 -9.94 12.45 -0.74
CA ILE A 74 -10.91 12.49 0.35
C ILE A 74 -10.51 11.56 1.50
N ALA A 75 -10.96 11.88 2.71
CA ALA A 75 -10.72 11.03 3.86
C ALA A 75 -11.50 9.72 3.67
N CYS A 76 -10.80 8.60 3.82
CA CYS A 76 -11.36 7.24 3.65
C CYS A 76 -11.22 6.40 4.93
N CYS A 77 -10.65 6.99 5.99
CA CYS A 77 -10.44 6.36 7.28
C CYS A 77 -10.84 7.36 8.36
N SER A 78 -11.63 6.94 9.34
CA SER A 78 -12.07 7.79 10.46
C SER A 78 -10.93 8.23 11.38
N HIS A 79 -9.83 7.47 11.40
CA HIS A 79 -8.70 7.66 12.31
C HIS A 79 -7.65 8.65 11.78
N PHE A 80 -7.65 8.91 10.48
CA PHE A 80 -6.65 9.74 9.82
C PHE A 80 -7.27 11.02 9.29
N VAL A 81 -6.62 12.14 9.59
CA VAL A 81 -7.01 13.48 9.12
C VAL A 81 -6.07 13.87 7.99
N ILE A 82 -6.64 14.25 6.83
CA ILE A 82 -5.84 14.63 5.66
C ILE A 82 -4.88 15.75 6.04
N GLY A 83 -3.61 15.62 5.65
CA GLY A 83 -2.56 16.59 5.91
C GLY A 83 -1.77 16.31 7.20
N ASN A 84 -2.31 15.54 8.14
CA ASN A 84 -1.60 15.16 9.36
C ASN A 84 -0.49 14.15 9.07
N ILE A 85 0.54 14.19 9.90
CA ILE A 85 1.72 13.31 9.82
C ILE A 85 1.60 12.24 10.91
N TYR A 86 1.87 11.00 10.54
CA TYR A 86 1.79 9.82 11.39
C TYR A 86 3.06 8.99 11.28
N LYS A 87 3.42 8.28 12.36
CA LYS A 87 4.59 7.41 12.35
C LYS A 87 4.20 5.97 12.04
N SER A 88 4.69 5.44 10.92
CA SER A 88 4.47 4.03 10.59
C SER A 88 5.31 3.11 11.49
N LYS A 89 4.79 1.90 11.76
CA LYS A 89 5.45 0.82 12.50
C LYS A 89 6.07 -0.19 11.53
N ASP A 90 5.24 -0.75 10.65
CA ASP A 90 5.67 -1.71 9.64
C ASP A 90 4.99 -1.47 8.29
N PHE A 91 5.55 -2.10 7.26
CA PHE A 91 5.01 -2.10 5.91
C PHE A 91 5.15 -3.50 5.33
N ASN A 92 4.12 -3.95 4.62
CA ASN A 92 4.17 -5.22 3.88
C ASN A 92 4.28 -5.00 2.38
N GLY A 93 4.63 -3.81 1.89
CA GLY A 93 4.66 -3.54 0.45
C GLY A 93 3.30 -3.18 -0.17
N ALA A 94 2.19 -3.37 0.55
CA ALA A 94 0.87 -2.88 0.15
C ALA A 94 0.32 -1.84 1.13
N THR A 95 0.39 -2.10 2.44
CA THR A 95 -0.22 -1.27 3.48
C THR A 95 0.72 -1.06 4.65
N TYR A 96 0.61 0.12 5.27
CA TYR A 96 1.29 0.44 6.52
C TYR A 96 0.46 0.02 7.73
N SER A 97 1.13 -0.19 8.86
CA SER A 97 0.58 -0.09 10.20
C SER A 97 1.17 1.14 10.90
N PHE A 98 0.48 1.68 11.91
CA PHE A 98 0.84 2.94 12.59
C PHE A 98 0.84 2.76 14.10
N TYR A 99 1.65 3.54 14.81
CA TYR A 99 1.70 3.49 16.29
C TYR A 99 0.47 4.15 16.92
N GLU A 100 -0.14 5.10 16.22
CA GLU A 100 -1.26 5.91 16.70
C GLU A 100 -2.62 5.27 16.46
N ASP A 101 -2.67 4.09 15.83
CA ASP A 101 -3.91 3.36 15.56
C ASP A 101 -4.47 2.76 16.87
N LYS A 102 -5.55 3.38 17.37
CA LYS A 102 -6.18 3.06 18.66
C LYS A 102 -7.08 1.82 18.61
N ASP A 103 -7.49 1.37 17.43
CA ASP A 103 -8.38 0.19 17.27
C ASP A 103 -7.61 -1.12 17.08
N GLY A 104 -6.28 -1.10 17.27
CA GLY A 104 -5.48 -2.30 17.43
C GLY A 104 -5.25 -3.07 16.13
N GLU A 105 -4.06 -2.88 15.56
CA GLU A 105 -3.46 -3.78 14.56
C GLU A 105 -4.11 -3.85 13.16
N GLY A 106 -4.97 -2.89 12.82
CA GLY A 106 -5.57 -2.78 11.49
C GLY A 106 -4.54 -2.38 10.41
N ARG A 107 -4.35 -3.22 9.39
CA ARG A 107 -3.65 -2.81 8.16
C ARG A 107 -4.56 -1.94 7.31
N ILE A 108 -4.10 -0.73 6.96
CA ILE A 108 -4.94 0.23 6.24
C ILE A 108 -4.86 -0.02 4.72
N GLY A 109 -5.82 -0.79 4.20
CA GLY A 109 -5.83 -1.25 2.80
C GLY A 109 -6.21 -0.20 1.75
N CYS A 110 -6.83 0.92 2.15
CA CYS A 110 -7.47 1.85 1.21
C CYS A 110 -7.03 3.32 1.38
N ALA A 111 -5.89 3.58 1.99
CA ALA A 111 -5.38 4.92 2.27
C ALA A 111 -4.04 5.16 1.56
N TYR A 112 -3.85 6.35 1.00
CA TYR A 112 -2.58 6.79 0.47
C TYR A 112 -1.86 7.71 1.46
N PHE A 113 -0.53 7.59 1.45
CA PHE A 113 0.36 8.34 2.31
C PHE A 113 1.57 8.82 1.50
N GLU A 114 2.08 10.01 1.83
CA GLU A 114 3.32 10.54 1.27
C GLU A 114 4.41 10.56 2.33
N ARG A 115 5.62 10.15 1.95
CA ARG A 115 6.79 10.24 2.84
C ARG A 115 7.17 11.71 3.04
N VAL A 116 7.24 12.13 4.30
CA VAL A 116 7.81 13.42 4.68
C VAL A 116 9.32 13.23 4.83
N THR A 117 10.11 13.97 4.06
CA THR A 117 11.58 14.03 4.16
C THR A 117 12.01 15.05 5.18
#